data_AF-A0A6L8XWJ9-F1
#
_entry.id   AF-A0A6L8XWJ9-F1
#
_cell.length_a   1.000
_cell.length_b   1.000
_cell.length_c   1.000
_cell.angle_alpha   90.00
_cell.angle_beta   90.00
_cell.angle_gamma   90.00
#
_symmetry.space_group_name_H-M   'P 1'
#
loop_
_entity.id
_entity.type
_entity.pdbx_description
1 polymer ?
#
loop_
_entity_poly.entity_id
_entity_poly.type
_entity_poly.pdbx_seq_one_letter_code
_entity_poly.pdbx_strand_id
1 'polypeptide(L)'
;MVSDKIKALLSMKGKKYNELATLFGISPQAMRNKFVRGSFSADELIMIADFLNCQLAFEVDNEQKIFLTTEDIRKSKLSTNSGNGSATLDPADQPRQ
;
A
#
# COMPACT_ATOMS: atom_id res chain seq x y z
N MET A 1 8.80 -5.82 -14.96
CA MET A 1 7.41 -5.55 -14.51
C MET A 1 7.33 -4.18 -13.81
N VAL A 2 6.13 -3.62 -13.58
CA VAL A 2 5.96 -2.38 -12.78
C VAL A 2 6.64 -2.51 -11.41
N SER A 3 6.53 -3.69 -10.79
CA SER A 3 7.24 -4.03 -9.56
C SER A 3 8.75 -3.78 -9.62
N ASP A 4 9.44 -4.15 -10.69
CA ASP A 4 10.90 -3.99 -10.75
C ASP A 4 11.30 -2.52 -10.86
N LYS A 5 10.48 -1.69 -11.49
CA LYS A 5 10.68 -0.23 -11.51
C LYS A 5 10.49 0.36 -10.11
N ILE A 6 9.47 -0.07 -9.37
CA ILE A 6 9.28 0.34 -7.96
C ILE A 6 10.47 -0.11 -7.10
N LYS A 7 10.98 -1.35 -7.28
CA LYS A 7 12.17 -1.83 -6.57
C LYS A 7 13.39 -0.95 -6.84
N ALA A 8 13.63 -0.60 -8.10
CA ALA A 8 14.73 0.28 -8.47
C ALA A 8 14.59 1.67 -7.81
N LEU A 9 13.39 2.26 -7.82
CA LEU A 9 13.14 3.54 -7.16
C LEU A 9 13.36 3.49 -5.64
N LEU A 10 12.92 2.41 -4.98
CA LEU A 10 13.19 2.18 -3.56
C LEU A 10 14.69 2.14 -3.28
N SER A 11 15.45 1.38 -4.06
CA SER A 11 16.92 1.30 -3.94
C SER A 11 17.58 2.66 -4.15
N MET A 12 17.16 3.43 -5.15
CA MET A 12 17.68 4.78 -5.42
C MET A 12 17.41 5.77 -4.27
N LYS A 13 16.30 5.60 -3.56
CA LYS A 13 15.89 6.48 -2.45
C LYS A 13 16.28 5.93 -1.07
N GLY A 14 16.99 4.79 -1.00
CA GLY A 14 17.38 4.16 0.26
C GLY A 14 16.20 3.64 1.09
N LYS A 15 15.06 3.36 0.46
CA LYS A 15 13.81 2.94 1.10
C LYS A 15 13.61 1.43 1.05
N LYS A 16 12.92 0.88 2.05
CA LYS A 16 12.70 -0.57 2.21
C LYS A 16 11.24 -0.97 1.96
N TYR A 17 11.03 -2.23 1.58
CA TYR A 17 9.68 -2.81 1.42
C TYR A 17 8.81 -2.71 2.68
N ASN A 18 9.43 -2.80 3.86
CA ASN A 18 8.70 -2.72 5.12
C ASN A 18 8.12 -1.32 5.35
N GLU A 19 8.78 -0.26 4.86
CA GLU A 19 8.23 1.10 4.96
C GLU A 19 7.00 1.27 4.06
N LEU A 20 7.03 0.70 2.84
CA LEU A 20 5.84 0.65 1.99
C LEU A 20 4.71 -0.20 2.58
N ALA A 21 5.04 -1.30 3.25
CA ALA A 21 4.05 -2.13 3.93
C ALA A 21 3.33 -1.31 5.03
N THR A 22 4.08 -0.52 5.80
CA THR A 22 3.53 0.43 6.79
C THR A 22 2.65 1.48 6.12
N LEU A 23 3.10 2.09 5.01
CA LEU A 23 2.32 3.07 4.25
C LEU A 23 0.97 2.52 3.80
N PHE A 24 0.94 1.26 3.36
CA PHE A 24 -0.28 0.60 2.89
C PHE A 24 -1.11 -0.05 4.00
N GLY A 25 -0.64 -0.03 5.25
CA GLY A 25 -1.31 -0.69 6.38
C GLY A 25 -1.40 -2.21 6.23
N ILE A 26 -0.42 -2.85 5.58
CA ILE A 26 -0.39 -4.31 5.37
C ILE A 26 0.87 -4.95 5.97
N SER A 27 0.86 -6.27 6.12
CA SER A 27 2.04 -7.00 6.62
C SER A 27 3.20 -7.01 5.59
N PRO A 28 4.47 -7.14 6.03
CA PRO A 28 5.61 -7.28 5.12
C PRO A 28 5.49 -8.46 4.15
N GLN A 29 4.88 -9.57 4.59
CA GLN A 29 4.64 -10.73 3.75
C GLN A 29 3.58 -10.43 2.68
N ALA A 30 2.50 -9.71 3.03
CA ALA A 30 1.50 -9.26 2.07
C ALA A 30 2.12 -8.31 1.03
N MET A 31 3.05 -7.43 1.45
CA MET A 31 3.79 -6.56 0.56
C MET A 31 4.66 -7.35 -0.43
N ARG A 32 5.43 -8.35 0.05
CA ARG A 32 6.21 -9.25 -0.83
C ARG A 32 5.31 -9.98 -1.83
N ASN A 33 4.19 -10.54 -1.37
CA ASN A 33 3.21 -11.19 -2.24
C ASN A 33 2.65 -10.23 -3.32
N LYS A 34 2.44 -8.95 -2.97
CA LYS A 34 2.00 -7.91 -3.91
C LYS A 34 3.08 -7.59 -4.97
N PHE A 35 4.35 -7.53 -4.57
CA PHE A 35 5.47 -7.39 -5.51
C PHE A 35 5.63 -8.60 -6.45
N VAL A 36 5.36 -9.82 -5.97
CA VAL A 36 5.36 -11.02 -6.82
C VAL A 36 4.21 -10.97 -7.85
N ARG A 37 3.00 -10.59 -7.42
CA ARG A 37 1.84 -10.46 -8.31
C ARG A 37 1.95 -9.28 -9.28
N GLY A 38 2.73 -8.25 -8.94
CA GLY A 38 2.84 -7.04 -9.76
C GLY A 38 1.61 -6.15 -9.77
N SER A 39 0.63 -6.40 -8.90
CA SER A 39 -0.68 -5.76 -8.89
C SER A 39 -0.69 -4.51 -8.01
N PHE A 40 -0.46 -3.34 -8.62
CA PHE A 40 -0.58 -2.02 -7.98
C PHE A 40 -1.69 -1.22 -8.67
N SER A 41 -2.58 -0.65 -7.87
CA SER A 41 -3.60 0.29 -8.35
C SER A 41 -2.99 1.67 -8.63
N ALA A 42 -3.70 2.51 -9.39
CA ALA A 42 -3.28 3.89 -9.63
C ALA A 42 -3.08 4.67 -8.32
N ASP A 43 -4.02 4.55 -7.38
CA ASP A 43 -3.94 5.17 -6.04
C ASP A 43 -2.64 4.77 -5.32
N GLU A 44 -2.25 3.49 -5.39
CA GLU A 44 -1.00 3.00 -4.78
C GLU A 44 0.25 3.50 -5.49
N LEU A 45 0.22 3.65 -6.82
CA LEU A 45 1.35 4.22 -7.56
C LEU A 45 1.57 5.69 -7.21
N ILE A 46 0.48 6.46 -7.03
CA ILE A 46 0.52 7.84 -6.55
C ILE A 46 1.14 7.90 -5.15
N MET A 47 0.65 7.08 -4.21
CA MET A 47 1.20 7.02 -2.84
C MET A 47 2.70 6.65 -2.83
N ILE A 48 3.12 5.73 -3.70
CA ILE A 48 4.54 5.35 -3.84
C ILE A 48 5.36 6.55 -4.34
N ALA A 49 4.86 7.29 -5.34
CA ALA A 49 5.57 8.45 -5.88
C ALA A 49 5.79 9.53 -4.81
N ASP A 50 4.73 9.85 -4.06
CA ASP A 50 4.79 10.78 -2.93
C ASP A 50 5.78 10.31 -1.85
N PHE A 51 5.66 9.04 -1.41
CA PHE A 51 6.56 8.44 -0.42
C PHE A 51 8.04 8.47 -0.82
N LEU A 52 8.32 8.36 -2.12
CA LEU A 52 9.68 8.36 -2.68
C LEU A 52 10.17 9.76 -3.06
N ASN A 53 9.36 10.80 -2.85
CA ASN A 53 9.63 12.16 -3.32
C ASN A 53 10.03 12.16 -4.80
N CYS A 54 9.19 11.55 -5.64
CA CYS A 54 9.29 11.60 -7.10
C CYS A 54 7.92 11.83 -7.73
N GLN A 55 7.91 12.05 -9.05
CA GLN A 55 6.68 12.37 -9.78
C GLN A 55 6.16 11.16 -10.53
N LEU A 56 4.84 10.97 -10.47
CA LEU A 56 4.11 10.11 -11.41
C LEU A 56 3.41 11.03 -12.40
N ALA A 57 3.63 10.81 -13.70
CA ALA A 57 3.05 11.65 -14.73
C ALA A 57 2.81 10.87 -16.02
N PHE A 58 1.83 11.31 -16.79
CA PHE A 58 1.79 11.05 -18.23
C PHE A 58 2.57 12.15 -18.94
N GLU A 59 3.48 11.76 -19.81
CA GLU A 59 4.22 12.66 -20.69
C GLU A 59 3.59 12.60 -22.08
N VAL A 60 3.21 13.76 -22.60
CA VAL A 60 2.58 13.93 -23.92
C VAL A 60 3.56 14.68 -24.80
N ASP A 61 3.96 14.03 -25.90
CA ASP A 61 4.85 14.56 -26.93
C ASP A 61 6.21 15.11 -26.43
N ASN A 62 6.67 14.67 -25.23
CA ASN A 62 7.84 15.21 -24.52
C ASN A 62 7.76 16.71 -24.19
N GLU A 63 6.58 17.32 -24.31
CA GLU A 63 6.38 18.75 -24.10
C GLU A 63 5.52 19.00 -22.86
N GLN A 64 4.48 18.20 -22.66
CA GLN A 64 3.53 18.39 -21.58
C GLN A 64 3.55 17.22 -20.60
N LYS A 65 3.49 17.54 -19.31
CA LYS A 65 3.36 16.56 -18.23
C LYS A 65 2.05 16.78 -17.49
N ILE A 66 1.26 15.71 -17.37
CA ILE A 66 0.08 15.66 -16.52
C ILE A 66 0.46 14.86 -15.28
N PHE A 67 0.65 15.54 -14.16
CA PHE A 67 1.05 14.92 -12.89
C PHE A 67 -0.14 14.26 -12.22
N LEU A 68 0.11 13.09 -11.62
CA LEU A 68 -0.81 12.41 -10.72
C LEU A 68 -0.28 12.55 -9.30
N THR A 69 -1.10 13.18 -8.45
CA THR A 69 -0.74 13.59 -7.09
C THR A 69 -1.70 12.99 -6.08
N THR A 70 -1.40 13.13 -4.79
CA THR A 70 -2.24 12.62 -3.70
C THR A 70 -3.65 13.21 -3.69
N GLU A 71 -3.86 14.39 -4.29
CA GLU A 71 -5.18 14.99 -4.47
C GLU A 71 -6.08 14.24 -5.46
N ASP A 72 -5.48 13.43 -6.35
CA ASP A 72 -6.19 12.64 -7.37
C ASP A 72 -6.65 11.27 -6.84
N ILE A 73 -6.31 10.93 -5.59
CA ILE A 73 -6.70 9.66 -4.97
C ILE A 73 -8.18 9.68 -4.61
N ARG A 74 -8.89 8.60 -4.97
CA ARG A 74 -10.30 8.43 -4.60
C ARG A 74 -10.47 8.44 -3.08
N LYS A 75 -11.21 9.43 -2.55
CA LYS A 75 -11.47 9.60 -1.10
C LYS A 75 -12.38 8.53 -0.46
N SER A 76 -12.67 7.43 -1.15
CA SER A 76 -13.69 6.46 -0.73
C SER A 76 -13.21 5.41 0.30
N LYS A 77 -12.05 5.58 0.96
CA LYS A 77 -11.51 4.59 1.92
C LYS A 77 -11.03 5.14 3.26
N LEU A 78 -11.50 6.31 3.70
CA LEU A 78 -11.17 6.82 5.06
C LEU A 78 -12.12 6.32 6.17
N SER A 79 -12.87 5.23 5.96
CA SER A 79 -13.72 4.63 7.01
C SER A 79 -13.81 3.09 6.93
N THR A 80 -12.84 2.39 7.52
CA THR A 80 -12.92 1.02 8.09
C THR A 80 -11.50 0.71 8.62
N ASN A 81 -11.17 0.47 9.89
CA ASN A 81 -11.94 0.08 11.06
C ASN A 81 -11.07 0.41 12.30
N SER A 82 -11.54 1.28 13.20
CA SER A 82 -11.03 1.37 14.58
C SER A 82 -12.08 0.75 15.49
N GLY A 83 -11.70 -0.31 16.22
CA GLY A 83 -12.48 -0.86 17.33
C GLY A 83 -13.48 -1.95 16.96
N ASN A 84 -13.11 -3.20 17.29
CA ASN A 84 -13.96 -4.03 18.14
C ASN A 84 -13.09 -5.11 18.79
N GLY A 85 -12.75 -4.87 20.06
CA GLY A 85 -12.59 -5.98 20.99
C GLY A 85 -13.98 -6.41 21.47
N SER A 86 -14.24 -7.71 21.52
CA SER A 86 -15.06 -8.29 22.57
C SER A 86 -14.79 -9.79 22.63
N ALA A 87 -14.51 -10.25 23.84
CA ALA A 87 -14.28 -11.64 24.18
C ALA A 87 -15.53 -12.48 23.88
N THR A 88 -15.31 -13.70 23.38
CA THR A 88 -16.19 -14.82 23.70
C THR A 88 -15.35 -15.78 24.53
N LEU A 89 -15.62 -15.76 25.83
CA LEU A 89 -15.32 -16.89 26.72
C LEU A 89 -16.28 -18.00 26.29
N ASP A 90 -15.75 -19.12 25.80
CA ASP A 90 -16.54 -20.32 25.54
C ASP A 90 -17.15 -20.82 26.85
N PRO A 91 -18.48 -20.95 26.98
CA PRO A 91 -19.12 -21.55 28.13
C PRO A 91 -19.43 -23.02 27.82
N ALA A 92 -18.52 -23.95 28.14
CA ALA A 92 -18.83 -25.34 28.49
C ALA A 92 -17.57 -26.18 28.72
N ASP A 93 -16.97 -26.07 29.90
CA ASP A 93 -16.31 -27.21 30.52
C ASP A 93 -17.09 -27.52 31.81
N GLN A 94 -18.16 -28.30 31.67
CA GLN A 94 -18.90 -28.84 32.82
C GLN A 94 -18.16 -30.09 33.32
N PRO A 95 -18.02 -30.26 34.65
CA PRO A 95 -17.33 -31.40 35.22
C PRO A 95 -18.15 -32.67 34.98
N ARG A 96 -17.52 -33.71 34.42
CA ARG A 96 -18.05 -35.07 34.50
C ARG A 96 -17.86 -35.58 35.93
N GLN A 97 -18.95 -36.10 36.49
CA GLN A 97 -18.96 -36.84 37.76
C GLN A 97 -18.03 -38.05 37.72
#